data_AF-A0A927TS06-F1
#
_entry.id   AF-A0A927TS06-F1
#
_cell.length_a   1.000
_cell.length_b   1.000
_cell.length_c   1.000
_cell.angle_alpha   90.00
_cell.angle_beta   90.00
_cell.angle_gamma   90.00
#
_symmetry.space_group_name_H-M   'P 1'
#
loop_
_entity.id
_entity.type
_entity.pdbx_description
1 polymer ?
#
loop_
_entity_poly.entity_id
_entity_poly.type
_entity_poly.pdbx_seq_one_letter_code
_entity_poly.pdbx_strand_id
1 'polypeptide(L)'
;MTQAMDRKKLMKAIHEVSFAVVEMTLYLDTHPYETEAIRYFNHYNKLKNKLEKEYAASYGPLTIANVDGDNNDRKWKWALEELPWRGGCA
;
A
#
# COMPACT_ATOMS: atom_id res chain seq x y z
N MET A 1 16.84 7.42 -15.44
CA MET A 1 17.10 7.46 -13.98
C MET A 1 15.78 7.77 -13.31
N THR A 2 15.08 6.76 -12.79
CA THR A 2 13.81 6.94 -12.08
C THR A 2 14.10 7.68 -10.79
N GLN A 3 13.73 8.97 -10.73
CA GLN A 3 13.85 9.76 -9.52
C GLN A 3 12.88 9.17 -8.49
N ALA A 4 13.40 8.47 -7.48
CA ALA A 4 12.59 7.95 -6.40
C ALA A 4 11.82 9.12 -5.77
N MET A 5 10.49 9.05 -5.83
CA MET A 5 9.62 10.02 -5.16
C MET A 5 10.00 10.06 -3.68
N ASP A 6 10.19 11.27 -3.12
CA ASP A 6 10.49 11.45 -1.70
C ASP A 6 9.57 10.57 -0.84
N ARG A 7 10.16 9.79 0.07
CA ARG A 7 9.45 8.78 0.90
C ARG A 7 8.19 9.36 1.52
N LYS A 8 8.23 10.61 2.01
CA LYS A 8 7.08 11.29 2.60
C LYS A 8 5.98 11.58 1.58
N LYS A 9 6.32 12.00 0.36
CA LYS A 9 5.35 12.24 -0.72
C LYS A 9 4.70 10.95 -1.18
N LEU A 10 5.48 9.88 -1.35
CA LEU A 10 4.97 8.58 -1.75
C LEU A 10 4.04 8.00 -0.68
N MET A 11 4.44 8.08 0.59
CA MET A 11 3.61 7.65 1.73
C MET A 11 2.31 8.47 1.82
N LYS A 12 2.38 9.80 1.62
CA LYS A 12 1.20 10.67 1.59
C LYS A 12 0.23 10.25 0.48
N ALA A 13 0.73 10.00 -0.73
CA ALA A 13 -0.10 9.53 -1.85
C ALA A 13 -0.76 8.18 -1.54
N ILE A 14 -0.03 7.24 -0.92
CA ILE A 14 -0.58 5.95 -0.47
C ILE A 14 -1.72 6.17 0.53
N HIS A 15 -1.54 7.06 1.50
CA HIS A 15 -2.58 7.37 2.48
C HIS A 15 -3.83 7.99 1.84
N GLU A 16 -3.68 8.96 0.94
CA GLU A 16 -4.79 9.61 0.25
C GLU A 16 -5.62 8.60 -0.56
N VAL A 17 -4.94 7.74 -1.34
CA VAL A 17 -5.62 6.73 -2.13
C VAL A 17 -6.23 5.64 -1.23
N SER A 18 -5.58 5.28 -0.12
CA SER A 18 -6.12 4.32 0.84
C SER A 18 -7.40 4.83 1.49
N PHE A 19 -7.45 6.12 1.84
CA PHE A 19 -8.66 6.75 2.35
C PHE A 19 -9.80 6.67 1.33
N ALA A 20 -9.55 7.01 0.06
CA ALA A 20 -10.56 6.92 -1.00
C ALA A 20 -11.11 5.49 -1.17
N VAL A 21 -10.24 4.46 -1.09
CA VAL A 21 -10.66 3.05 -1.16
C VAL A 21 -11.58 2.68 0.01
N VAL A 22 -11.26 3.12 1.23
CA VAL A 22 -12.08 2.87 2.42
C VAL A 22 -13.45 3.54 2.30
N GLU A 23 -13.49 4.81 1.92
CA GLU A 23 -14.74 5.55 1.73
C GLU A 23 -15.63 4.91 0.66
N MET A 24 -15.05 4.50 -0.47
CA MET A 24 -15.82 3.83 -1.53
C MET A 24 -16.33 2.46 -1.08
N THR A 25 -15.56 1.72 -0.27
CA THR A 25 -16.02 0.47 0.33
C THR A 25 -17.26 0.70 1.19
N LEU A 26 -17.19 1.67 2.10
CA LEU A 26 -18.30 2.01 3.00
C LEU A 26 -19.55 2.46 2.23
N TYR A 27 -19.38 3.22 1.15
CA TYR A 27 -20.49 3.60 0.28
C TYR A 27 -21.12 2.38 -0.40
N LEU A 28 -20.30 1.49 -0.96
CA LEU A 28 -20.75 0.30 -1.68
C LEU A 28 -21.43 -0.73 -0.78
N ASP A 29 -21.13 -0.76 0.53
CA ASP A 29 -21.87 -1.59 1.50
C ASP A 29 -23.36 -1.26 1.53
N THR A 30 -23.73 -0.02 1.21
CA THR A 30 -25.13 0.44 1.13
C THR A 30 -25.68 0.47 -0.30
N HIS A 31 -24.81 0.54 -1.31
CA HIS A 31 -25.18 0.64 -2.74
C HIS A 31 -24.40 -0.38 -3.59
N PRO A 32 -24.62 -1.70 -3.41
CA PRO A 32 -23.76 -2.73 -3.99
C PRO A 32 -23.86 -2.88 -5.52
N TYR A 33 -24.87 -2.28 -6.15
CA TYR A 33 -25.10 -2.36 -7.60
C TYR A 33 -24.72 -1.07 -8.34
N GLU A 34 -24.19 -0.06 -7.65
CA GLU A 34 -23.81 1.22 -8.27
C GLU A 34 -22.52 1.07 -9.08
N THR A 35 -22.68 0.90 -10.39
CA THR A 35 -21.59 0.63 -11.34
C THR A 35 -20.51 1.71 -11.36
N GLU A 36 -20.87 2.98 -11.19
CA GLU A 36 -19.87 4.06 -11.21
C GLU A 36 -19.00 4.00 -9.96
N ALA A 37 -19.58 3.80 -8.78
CA ALA A 37 -18.85 3.65 -7.52
C ALA A 37 -17.92 2.42 -7.55
N ILE A 38 -18.37 1.30 -8.12
CA ILE A 38 -17.54 0.11 -8.34
C ILE A 38 -16.36 0.43 -9.27
N ARG A 39 -16.58 1.21 -10.34
CA ARG A 39 -15.50 1.62 -11.24
C ARG A 39 -14.46 2.49 -10.53
N TYR A 40 -14.91 3.46 -9.74
CA TYR A 40 -14.02 4.32 -8.95
C TYR A 40 -13.23 3.52 -7.91
N PHE A 41 -13.88 2.64 -7.15
CA PHE A 41 -13.22 1.73 -6.23
C PHE A 41 -12.11 0.94 -6.93
N ASN A 42 -12.42 0.31 -8.06
CA ASN A 42 -11.45 -0.48 -8.82
C ASN A 42 -10.27 0.35 -9.32
N HIS A 43 -10.51 1.60 -9.75
CA HIS A 43 -9.45 2.52 -10.19
C HIS A 43 -8.50 2.85 -9.04
N TYR A 44 -9.02 3.31 -7.90
CA TYR A 44 -8.20 3.69 -6.75
C TYR A 44 -7.52 2.49 -6.09
N ASN A 45 -8.18 1.32 -6.03
CA ASN A 45 -7.57 0.12 -5.49
C ASN A 45 -6.37 -0.33 -6.34
N LYS A 46 -6.47 -0.25 -7.68
CA LYS A 46 -5.32 -0.50 -8.58
C LYS A 46 -4.20 0.51 -8.36
N LEU A 47 -4.54 1.79 -8.19
CA LEU A 47 -3.56 2.85 -7.93
C LEU A 47 -2.84 2.65 -6.59
N LYS A 48 -3.57 2.30 -5.52
CA LYS A 48 -3.03 1.96 -4.20
C LYS A 48 -2.00 0.86 -4.31
N ASN A 49 -2.36 -0.26 -4.94
CA ASN A 49 -1.47 -1.40 -5.11
C ASN A 49 -0.22 -1.05 -5.91
N LYS A 50 -0.33 -0.17 -6.92
CA LYS A 50 0.83 0.31 -7.69
C LYS A 50 1.77 1.14 -6.82
N LEU A 51 1.24 2.10 -6.05
CA LEU A 51 2.03 2.97 -5.18
C LEU A 51 2.70 2.17 -4.05
N GLU A 52 2.00 1.23 -3.45
CA GLU A 52 2.57 0.35 -2.41
C GLU A 52 3.72 -0.52 -2.96
N LYS A 53 3.60 -1.04 -4.18
CA LYS A 53 4.69 -1.76 -4.84
C LYS A 53 5.90 -0.87 -5.13
N GLU A 54 5.67 0.36 -5.60
CA GLU A 54 6.74 1.33 -5.83
C GLU A 54 7.45 1.72 -4.53
N TYR A 55 6.69 1.85 -3.44
CA TYR A 55 7.24 2.06 -2.11
C TYR A 55 8.05 0.84 -1.65
N ALA A 56 7.50 -0.37 -1.82
CA ALA A 56 8.16 -1.62 -1.44
C ALA A 56 9.51 -1.81 -2.15
N ALA A 57 9.57 -1.50 -3.45
CA ALA A 57 10.78 -1.56 -4.24
C ALA A 57 11.86 -0.55 -3.79
N SER A 58 11.45 0.61 -3.28
CA SER A 58 12.37 1.71 -2.94
C SER A 58 12.78 1.73 -1.46
N TYR A 59 11.89 1.37 -0.55
CA TYR A 59 12.02 1.61 0.89
C TYR A 59 11.79 0.38 1.77
N GLY A 60 11.18 -0.69 1.22
CA GLY A 60 10.76 -1.85 2.00
C GLY A 60 9.23 -2.01 2.02
N PRO A 61 8.74 -3.26 2.14
CA PRO A 61 7.32 -3.58 2.02
C PRO A 61 6.49 -3.00 3.18
N LEU A 62 5.48 -2.20 2.86
CA LEU A 62 4.52 -1.70 3.88
C LEU A 62 3.53 -2.77 4.36
N THR A 63 3.25 -3.76 3.52
CA THR A 63 2.29 -4.83 3.79
C THR A 63 2.87 -6.16 3.37
N ILE A 64 2.46 -7.25 4.04
CA ILE A 64 2.91 -8.62 3.74
C ILE A 64 2.67 -8.98 2.27
N ALA A 65 1.58 -8.48 1.68
CA ALA A 65 1.20 -8.72 0.30
C ALA A 65 2.23 -8.21 -0.73
N ASN A 66 3.06 -7.24 -0.35
CA ASN A 66 4.10 -6.65 -1.21
C ASN A 66 5.51 -7.12 -0.84
N VAL A 67 5.63 -8.15 0.00
CA VAL A 67 6.93 -8.75 0.34
C VAL A 67 7.37 -9.63 -0.83
N ASP A 68 8.37 -9.16 -1.58
CA ASP A 68 9.06 -10.01 -2.53
C ASP A 68 9.99 -10.96 -1.77
N GLY A 69 9.65 -12.25 -1.77
CA GLY A 69 10.50 -13.33 -1.31
C GLY A 69 11.64 -13.57 -2.28
N ASP A 70 12.49 -12.57 -2.48
CA ASP A 70 13.66 -12.71 -3.34
C ASP A 70 14.68 -13.63 -2.64
N ASN A 71 14.69 -14.90 -3.08
CA ASN A 71 15.48 -16.00 -2.52
C ASN A 71 16.99 -15.81 -2.65
N ASN A 72 17.44 -14.81 -3.42
CA ASN A 72 18.87 -14.56 -3.63
C ASN A 72 19.57 -14.03 -2.37
N ASP A 73 18.91 -13.21 -1.56
CA ASP A 73 19.56 -12.52 -0.45
C ASP A 73 19.39 -13.27 0.90
N ARG A 74 18.67 -14.41 0.91
CA ARG A 74 18.30 -15.22 2.10
C ARG A 74 17.77 -14.40 3.29
N LYS A 75 17.27 -13.19 3.04
CA LYS A 75 16.79 -12.24 4.03
C LYS A 75 15.29 -12.11 3.93
N TRP A 76 14.61 -12.33 5.05
CA TRP A 76 13.19 -12.03 5.17
C TRP A 76 13.01 -10.54 5.47
N LYS A 77 12.93 -9.72 4.41
CA LYS A 77 12.88 -8.24 4.48
C LYS A 77 11.81 -7.73 5.45
N TRP A 78 10.65 -8.40 5.49
CA TRP A 78 9.56 -8.07 6.42
C TRP A 78 9.94 -8.15 7.91
N ALA A 79 10.76 -9.13 8.32
CA ALA A 79 11.18 -9.23 9.73
C ALA A 79 12.33 -8.28 10.10
N LEU A 80 13.05 -7.78 9.10
CA LEU A 80 14.22 -6.90 9.26
C LEU A 80 13.84 -5.42 9.33
N GLU A 81 12.66 -5.06 8.83
CA GLU A 81 12.16 -3.69 8.90
C GLU A 81 11.83 -3.31 10.35
N GLU A 82 11.92 -2.01 10.68
CA GLU A 82 11.51 -1.49 12.00
C GLU A 82 9.98 -1.55 12.09
N LEU A 83 9.49 -2.73 12.46
CA LEU A 83 8.08 -3.01 12.56
C LEU A 83 7.43 -2.04 13.57
N PRO A 84 6.24 -1.53 13.27
CA PRO A 84 5.57 -0.57 14.14
C PRO A 84 5.27 -1.12 15.55
N TRP A 85 5.23 -2.44 15.74
CA TRP A 85 5.08 -3.09 17.05
C TRP A 85 6.40 -3.42 17.76
N ARG A 86 7.56 -3.28 17.09
CA ARG A 86 8.88 -3.53 17.70
C ARG A 86 9.29 -2.44 18.70
N GLY A 87 8.58 -1.31 18.73
CA GLY A 87 8.76 -0.21 19.69
C GLY A 87 7.82 -0.24 20.91
N GLY A 88 7.03 -1.31 21.11
CA GLY A 88 6.04 -1.42 22.19
C GLY A 88 6.46 -2.27 23.39
N CYS A 89 7.61 -2.93 23.36
CA CYS A 89 8.16 -3.60 24.54
C CYS A 89 9.13 -2.63 25.25
N ALA A 90 8.57 -1.77 26.10
CA ALA A 90 9.29 -1.19 27.23
C ALA A 90 8.91 -1.96 28.49
#